data_AF-A0A6J4VL36-F1
#
_entry.id   AF-A0A6J4VL36-F1
#
_cell.length_a   1.000
_cell.length_b   1.000
_cell.length_c   1.000
_cell.angle_alpha   90.00
_cell.angle_beta   90.00
_cell.angle_gamma   90.00
#
_symmetry.space_group_name_H-M   'P 1'
#
loop_
_entity.id
_entity.type
_entity.pdbx_description
1 polymer ?
#
loop_
_entity_poly.entity_id
_entity_poly.type
_entity_poly.pdbx_seq_one_letter_code
_entity_poly.pdbx_strand_id
1 'polypeptide(L)' 'MSGFLPTRGESPVQTVRTIGRVAQMIVELRDEYVEKERDDVLAQIEQRLDDLTSLRAELRERIEQARSDA' A
#
# COMPACT_ATOMS: atom_id res chain seq x y z
N MET A 1 -14.50 -25.46 20.35
CA MET A 1 -14.18 -24.03 20.47
C MET A 1 -12.67 -23.89 20.62
N SER A 2 -11.94 -24.04 19.51
CA SER A 2 -10.48 -23.90 19.51
C SER A 2 -10.11 -22.42 19.47
N GLY A 3 -9.26 -22.04 20.41
CA GLY A 3 -8.86 -20.66 20.66
C GLY A 3 -8.25 -19.97 19.44
N PHE A 4 -8.68 -18.72 19.25
CA PHE A 4 -8.02 -17.74 18.40
C PHE A 4 -6.67 -17.41 19.06
N LEU A 5 -5.63 -18.17 18.72
CA LEU A 5 -4.26 -17.74 19.01
C LEU A 5 -3.99 -16.50 18.14
N PRO A 6 -3.55 -15.38 18.72
CA PRO A 6 -3.17 -14.21 17.94
C PRO A 6 -2.03 -14.66 17.03
N THR A 7 -2.31 -14.79 15.74
CA THR A 7 -1.28 -15.11 14.75
C THR A 7 -0.21 -14.03 14.89
N ARG A 8 1.03 -14.45 15.17
CA ARG A 8 2.25 -13.64 15.09
C ARG A 8 2.07 -12.55 14.04
N GLY A 9 2.21 -11.29 14.46
CA GLY A 9 1.75 -10.10 13.77
C GLY A 9 1.80 -10.18 12.25
N GLU A 10 0.74 -9.74 11.59
CA GLU A 10 0.61 -9.76 10.12
C GLU A 10 1.94 -9.44 9.45
N SER A 11 2.47 -10.44 8.75
CA SER A 11 3.79 -10.34 8.12
C SER A 11 3.89 -9.09 7.24
N PRO A 12 5.02 -8.35 7.25
CA PRO A 12 5.26 -7.19 6.38
C PRO A 12 5.01 -7.48 4.89
N VAL A 13 5.02 -8.76 4.50
CA VAL A 13 4.69 -9.25 3.16
C VAL A 13 3.36 -8.70 2.66
N GLN A 14 2.32 -8.60 3.50
CA GLN A 14 1.02 -8.15 3.03
C GLN A 14 1.04 -6.66 2.65
N THR A 15 1.64 -5.79 3.47
CA THR A 15 1.79 -4.37 3.12
C THR A 15 2.68 -4.17 1.90
N VAL A 16 3.77 -4.94 1.74
CA VAL A 16 4.59 -4.89 0.53
C VAL A 16 3.79 -5.27 -0.73
N ARG A 17 2.95 -6.31 -0.64
CA ARG A 17 2.06 -6.69 -1.76
C ARG A 17 1.04 -5.60 -2.06
N THR A 18 0.45 -4.98 -1.05
CA THR A 18 -0.50 -3.88 -1.23
C THR A 18 0.18 -2.67 -1.88
N ILE A 19 1.40 -2.30 -1.47
CA ILE A 19 2.20 -1.26 -2.11
C ILE A 19 2.38 -1.56 -3.60
N GLY A 20 2.76 -2.79 -3.94
CA GLY A 20 2.93 -3.20 -5.34
C GLY A 20 1.65 -3.04 -6.17
N ARG A 21 0.49 -3.40 -5.60
CA ARG A 21 -0.81 -3.24 -6.27
C ARG A 21 -1.16 -1.76 -6.49
N VAL A 22 -1.01 -0.92 -5.48
CA VAL A 22 -1.32 0.52 -5.60
C VAL A 22 -0.38 1.19 -6.61
N ALA A 23 0.92 0.84 -6.59
CA ALA A 23 1.87 1.34 -7.58
C ALA A 23 1.47 0.96 -9.02
N GLN A 24 1.02 -0.28 -9.23
CA GLN A 24 0.50 -0.73 -10.53
C GLN A 24 -0.73 0.09 -10.97
N MET A 25 -1.67 0.34 -10.06
CA MET A 25 -2.85 1.19 -10.36
C MET A 25 -2.46 2.62 -10.76
N ILE A 26 -1.41 3.19 -10.14
CA ILE A 26 -0.92 4.53 -10.52
C ILE A 26 -0.34 4.53 -11.93
N VAL A 27 0.36 3.45 -12.34
CA VAL A 27 0.86 3.32 -13.71
C VAL A 27 -0.30 3.28 -14.70
N GLU A 28 -1.33 2.48 -14.42
CA GLU A 28 -2.52 2.38 -15.28
C GLU A 28 -3.27 3.72 -15.38
N LEU A 29 -3.43 4.45 -14.28
CA LEU A 29 -4.06 5.78 -14.28
C LEU A 29 -3.22 6.82 -15.03
N ARG A 30 -1.88 6.75 -14.92
CA ARG A 30 -0.98 7.60 -15.71
C ARG A 30 -1.16 7.34 -17.19
N ASP A 31 -1.21 6.08 -17.61
CA ASP A 31 -1.41 5.71 -19.01
C ASP A 31 -2.77 6.24 -19.51
N GLU A 32 -3.85 6.08 -18.73
CA GLU A 32 -5.17 6.67 -19.06
C GLU A 32 -5.11 8.20 -19.20
N TYR A 33 -4.44 8.90 -18.27
CA TYR A 33 -4.33 10.37 -18.32
C TYR A 33 -3.54 10.85 -19.54
N VAL A 34 -2.46 10.15 -19.90
CA VAL A 34 -1.65 10.47 -21.08
C VAL A 34 -2.43 10.24 -22.37
N GLU A 35 -3.26 9.22 -22.44
CA GLU A 35 -4.17 9.01 -23.57
C GLU A 35 -5.25 10.09 -23.64
N LYS A 36 -5.78 10.52 -22.49
CA LYS A 36 -6.80 11.56 -22.40
C LYS A 36 -6.76 12.32 -21.07
N GLU A 37 -6.38 13.60 -21.16
CA GLU A 37 -6.29 14.48 -20.00
C GLU A 37 -7.65 14.72 -19.34
N ARG A 38 -7.88 14.08 -18.20
CA ARG A 38 -9.11 14.16 -17.41
C ARG A 38 -8.82 14.50 -15.96
N ASP A 39 -9.49 15.52 -15.43
CA ASP A 39 -9.32 15.98 -14.05
C ASP A 39 -9.66 14.89 -13.02
N ASP A 40 -10.64 14.02 -13.31
CA ASP A 40 -11.02 12.95 -12.41
C ASP A 40 -9.96 11.83 -12.34
N VAL A 41 -9.16 11.65 -13.39
CA VAL A 41 -8.03 10.71 -13.38
C VAL A 41 -6.88 11.29 -12.55
N LEU A 42 -6.60 12.60 -12.65
CA LEU A 42 -5.63 13.27 -11.78
C LEU A 42 -6.00 13.15 -10.29
N ALA A 43 -7.28 13.36 -9.95
CA ALA A 43 -7.74 13.19 -8.58
C ALA A 43 -7.57 11.75 -8.07
N GLN A 44 -7.77 10.76 -8.93
CA GLN A 44 -7.51 9.36 -8.60
C GLN A 44 -6.03 9.07 -8.41
N ILE A 45 -5.15 9.62 -9.25
CA ILE A 45 -3.69 9.49 -9.08
C ILE A 45 -3.27 10.06 -7.73
N GLU A 46 -3.73 11.26 -7.39
CA GLU A 46 -3.41 11.91 -6.11
C GLU A 46 -3.85 11.05 -4.92
N GLN A 47 -5.09 10.54 -4.95
CA GLN A 47 -5.59 9.65 -3.89
C GLN A 47 -4.72 8.39 -3.74
N ARG A 48 -4.24 7.80 -4.85
CA ARG A 48 -3.37 6.60 -4.78
C ARG A 48 -1.98 6.93 -4.27
N LEU A 49 -1.48 8.15 -4.49
CA LEU A 49 -0.22 8.61 -3.89
C LEU A 49 -0.35 8.80 -2.37
N ASP A 50 -1.50 9.28 -1.89
CA ASP A 50 -1.82 9.34 -0.47
C ASP A 50 -1.90 7.94 0.16
N ASP A 51 -2.53 6.99 -0.54
CA ASP A 51 -2.58 5.58 -0.13
C ASP A 51 -1.15 5.01 0.01
N LEU A 52 -0.26 5.28 -0.95
CA LEU A 52 1.16 4.87 -0.88
C LEU A 52 1.90 5.51 0.29
N THR A 53 1.64 6.78 0.58
CA THR A 53 2.25 7.48 1.70
C THR A 53 1.85 6.84 3.03
N SER A 54 0.59 6.46 3.17
CA SER A 54 0.05 5.75 4.33
C SER A 54 0.67 4.36 4.48
N LEU A 55 0.72 3.58 3.39
CA LEU A 55 1.34 2.25 3.36
C LEU A 55 2.85 2.30 3.66
N ARG A 56 3.54 3.37 3.26
CA ARG A 56 4.95 3.60 3.61
C ARG A 56 5.12 3.80 5.12
N ALA A 57 4.22 4.52 5.77
CA ALA A 57 4.25 4.71 7.22
C ALA A 57 4.05 3.37 7.94
N GLU A 58 3.03 2.60 7.54
CA GLU A 58 2.75 1.27 8.07
C GLU A 58 3.92 0.30 7.87
N LEU A 59 4.56 0.33 6.70
CA LEU A 59 5.75 -0.48 6.44
C LEU A 59 6.92 -0.13 7.37
N ARG A 60 7.13 1.17 7.66
CA ARG A 60 8.17 1.61 8.60
C ARG A 60 7.92 1.09 10.01
N GLU A 61 6.67 1.16 10.47
CA GLU A 61 6.28 0.61 11.78
C GLU A 61 6.52 -0.90 11.85
N ARG A 62 6.12 -1.65 10.83
CA ARG A 62 6.36 -3.10 10.76
C ARG A 62 7.85 -3.46 10.71
N ILE A 63 8.68 -2.67 10.02
CA ILE A 63 10.14 -2.86 10.00
C ILE A 63 10.73 -2.66 11.41
N GLU A 64 10.28 -1.63 12.13
CA GLU A 64 10.79 -1.35 13.48
C GLU A 64 10.38 -2.42 14.49
N GLN A 65 9.13 -2.90 14.41
CA GLN A 65 8.65 -4.04 15.20
C GLN A 65 9.49 -5.29 14.93
N ALA A 66 9.72 -5.62 13.65
CA ALA A 66 10.52 -6.80 13.28
C ALA A 66 11.98 -6.71 13.73
N ARG A 67 12.55 -5.50 13.87
CA ARG A 67 13.90 -5.29 14.44
C ARG A 67 13.93 -5.44 15.95
N SER A 68 12.86 -5.02 16.64
CA SER A 68 12.77 -5.09 18.10
C SER A 68 12.55 -6.54 18.60
N ASP A 69 11.96 -7.39 17.76
CA ASP A 69 11.68 -8.80 18.05
C ASP A 69 12.87 -9.75 17.72
N ALA A 70 13.95 -9.23 17.13
CA ALA A 70 15.12 -9.99 16.66
C ALA A 70 16.30 -9.93 17.65
#